data_AF-A0A950RMT1-F1
#
_entry.id   AF-A0A950RMT1-F1
#
_cell.length_a   1.000
_cell.length_b   1.000
_cell.length_c   1.000
_cell.angle_alpha   90.00
_cell.angle_beta   90.00
_cell.angle_gamma   90.00
#
_symmetry.space_group_name_H-M   'P 1'
#
loop_
_entity.id
_entity.type
_entity.pdbx_description
1 polymer ?
#
loop_
_entity_poly.entity_id
_entity_poly.type
_entity_poly.pdbx_seq_one_letter_code
_entity_poly.pdbx_strand_id
1 'polypeptide(L)'
;MDCVSYAEQKEGIFAAGAFLESRCQEPLPIAVAESHAFMQLMYYADPALKNRLVYVTDPEASVRYLGYDTDEHALPGLSKVTPLPVMDYASFMSSHSKFYVFGSGGWLPAALEDDGASFQGVGRYQRKNPLYLVTLEHEKHP
;
A
#
# COMPACT_ATOMS: atom_id res chain seq x y z
N MET A 1 -9.09 20.24 -18.03
CA MET A 1 -7.88 19.46 -17.70
C MET A 1 -7.12 20.33 -16.74
N ASP A 2 -7.47 20.23 -15.46
CA ASP A 2 -6.96 21.13 -14.43
C ASP A 2 -5.57 20.64 -14.03
N CYS A 3 -4.58 21.44 -14.37
CA CYS A 3 -3.20 21.18 -14.01
C CYS A 3 -3.04 21.56 -12.53
N VAL A 4 -3.29 20.60 -11.64
CA VAL A 4 -2.92 20.75 -10.22
C VAL A 4 -1.45 21.12 -10.16
N SER A 5 -1.12 22.21 -9.47
CA SER A 5 0.26 22.67 -9.41
C SER A 5 1.13 21.68 -8.63
N TYR A 6 2.42 21.61 -8.97
CA TYR A 6 3.38 20.75 -8.27
C TYR A 6 3.44 21.02 -6.75
N ALA A 7 3.21 22.27 -6.34
CA ALA A 7 3.15 22.66 -4.92
C ALA A 7 1.95 22.01 -4.21
N GLU A 8 0.76 22.07 -4.80
CA GLU A 8 -0.44 21.44 -4.26
C GLU A 8 -0.31 19.91 -4.22
N GLN A 9 0.35 19.32 -5.22
CA GLN A 9 0.62 17.88 -5.22
C GLN A 9 1.58 17.49 -4.09
N LYS A 10 2.64 18.28 -3.87
CA LYS A 10 3.61 18.05 -2.79
C LYS A 10 2.98 18.22 -1.40
N GLU A 11 2.19 19.26 -1.19
CA GLU A 11 1.41 19.46 0.04
C GLU A 11 0.44 18.30 0.29
N GLY A 12 -0.22 17.82 -0.76
CA GLY A 12 -1.07 16.63 -0.71
C GLY A 12 -0.32 15.37 -0.27
N ILE A 13 0.96 15.21 -0.62
CA ILE A 13 1.75 14.05 -0.20
C ILE A 13 2.18 14.18 1.26
N PHE A 14 2.64 15.36 1.70
CA PHE A 14 2.97 15.58 3.11
C PHE A 14 1.75 15.37 4.02
N ALA A 15 0.59 15.89 3.61
CA ALA A 15 -0.65 15.68 4.34
C ALA A 15 -1.08 14.19 4.35
N ALA A 16 -0.77 13.41 3.31
CA ALA A 16 -0.99 11.97 3.33
C ALA A 16 -0.06 11.27 4.33
N GLY A 17 1.22 11.64 4.38
CA GLY A 17 2.19 11.13 5.36
C GLY A 17 1.75 11.42 6.80
N ALA A 18 1.45 12.67 7.11
CA ALA A 18 0.97 13.07 8.44
C ALA A 18 -0.36 12.38 8.81
N PHE A 19 -1.25 12.18 7.83
CA PHE A 19 -2.46 11.40 8.04
C PHE A 19 -2.13 9.96 8.46
N LEU A 20 -1.25 9.27 7.73
CA LEU A 20 -0.83 7.90 8.05
C LEU A 20 -0.20 7.82 9.45
N GLU A 21 0.69 8.75 9.80
CA GLU A 21 1.31 8.81 11.13
C GLU A 21 0.29 8.99 12.24
N SER A 22 -0.71 9.86 12.02
CA SER A 22 -1.76 10.11 13.02
C SER A 22 -2.73 8.94 13.21
N ARG A 23 -2.82 8.02 12.23
CA ARG A 23 -3.82 6.94 12.22
C ARG A 23 -3.22 5.55 12.46
N CYS A 24 -2.00 5.29 12.00
CA CYS A 24 -1.32 4.02 12.15
C CYS A 24 -0.60 3.93 13.50
N GLN A 25 -1.38 3.77 14.57
CA GLN A 25 -0.92 3.80 15.97
C GLN A 25 -0.03 2.60 16.34
N GLU A 26 -0.29 1.43 15.75
CA GLU A 26 0.55 0.24 15.94
C GLU A 26 1.72 0.23 14.96
N PRO A 27 2.93 -0.25 15.32
CA PRO A 27 4.12 -0.29 14.46
C PRO A 27 4.06 -1.42 13.42
N LEU A 28 2.93 -1.55 12.73
CA LEU A 28 2.68 -2.54 11.69
C LEU A 28 3.11 -2.01 10.31
N PRO A 29 3.40 -2.89 9.34
CA PRO A 29 3.63 -2.47 7.96
C PRO A 29 2.37 -1.85 7.35
N ILE A 30 2.58 -0.97 6.38
CA ILE A 30 1.56 -0.23 5.64
C ILE A 30 1.74 -0.56 4.17
N ALA A 31 0.92 -1.48 3.67
CA ALA A 31 0.85 -1.78 2.25
C ALA A 31 0.15 -0.63 1.52
N VAL A 32 0.84 -0.01 0.57
CA VAL A 32 0.28 1.06 -0.26
C VAL A 32 -0.17 0.46 -1.58
N ALA A 33 -1.48 0.54 -1.85
CA ALA A 33 -2.10 -0.23 -2.93
C ALA A 33 -1.73 0.28 -4.33
N GLU A 34 -1.51 1.59 -4.49
CA GLU A 34 -1.12 2.18 -5.77
C GLU A 34 0.36 2.55 -5.83
N SER A 35 1.05 2.07 -6.87
CA SER A 35 2.48 2.28 -7.14
C SER A 35 2.91 3.76 -7.10
N HIS A 36 2.12 4.65 -7.71
CA HIS A 36 2.41 6.09 -7.75
C HIS A 36 2.34 6.73 -6.35
N ALA A 37 1.35 6.34 -5.53
CA ALA A 37 1.21 6.83 -4.16
C ALA A 37 2.35 6.30 -3.28
N PHE A 38 2.71 5.03 -3.44
CA PHE A 38 3.86 4.42 -2.77
C PHE A 38 5.14 5.20 -3.06
N MET A 39 5.43 5.47 -4.34
CA MET A 39 6.65 6.19 -4.74
C MET A 39 6.68 7.63 -4.20
N GLN A 40 5.55 8.32 -4.21
CA GLN A 40 5.44 9.66 -3.63
C GLN A 40 5.71 9.65 -2.12
N LEU A 41 5.12 8.71 -1.38
CA LEU A 41 5.37 8.56 0.05
C LEU A 41 6.83 8.16 0.34
N MET A 42 7.39 7.20 -0.41
CA MET A 42 8.80 6.80 -0.31
C MET A 42 9.76 7.96 -0.60
N TYR A 43 9.35 8.95 -1.39
CA TYR A 43 10.16 10.14 -1.64
C TYR A 43 10.02 11.19 -0.53
N TYR A 44 8.79 11.55 -0.13
CA TYR A 44 8.53 12.72 0.72
C TYR A 44 8.22 12.45 2.20
N ALA A 45 7.87 11.22 2.59
CA ALA A 45 7.50 10.93 3.98
C ALA A 45 8.68 11.07 4.96
N ASP A 46 8.38 11.14 6.26
CA ASP A 46 9.41 11.06 7.28
C ASP A 46 10.03 9.65 7.35
N PRO A 47 11.31 9.53 7.74
CA PRO A 47 12.02 8.24 7.74
C PRO A 47 11.32 7.14 8.57
N ALA A 48 10.69 7.51 9.68
CA ALA A 48 9.96 6.58 10.53
C ALA A 48 8.76 5.96 9.82
N LEU A 49 8.04 6.75 9.01
CA LEU A 49 6.94 6.25 8.19
C LEU A 49 7.48 5.42 7.03
N LYS A 50 8.54 5.87 6.33
CA LYS A 50 9.15 5.15 5.19
C LYS A 50 9.53 3.71 5.53
N ASN A 51 10.09 3.49 6.72
CA ASN A 51 10.49 2.15 7.18
C ASN A 51 9.31 1.18 7.37
N ARG A 52 8.08 1.67 7.34
CA ARG A 52 6.86 0.88 7.48
C ARG A 52 6.11 0.71 6.16
N LEU A 53 6.43 1.49 5.13
CA LEU A 53 5.77 1.39 3.84
C LEU A 53 6.23 0.14 3.12
N VAL A 54 5.33 -0.51 2.39
CA VAL A 54 5.65 -1.63 1.51
C VAL A 54 4.78 -1.55 0.25
N TYR A 55 5.37 -1.83 -0.90
CA TYR A 55 4.64 -2.13 -2.12
C TYR A 55 4.59 -3.65 -2.28
N VAL A 56 3.38 -4.20 -2.37
CA VAL A 56 3.16 -5.63 -2.51
C VAL A 56 2.98 -5.95 -3.99
N THR A 57 3.63 -7.02 -4.46
CA THR A 57 3.64 -7.41 -5.87
C THR A 57 3.00 -8.76 -6.11
N ASP A 58 2.25 -8.86 -7.20
CA ASP A 58 1.66 -10.10 -7.72
C ASP A 58 1.28 -9.86 -9.20
N PRO A 59 2.14 -10.26 -10.16
CA PRO A 59 1.85 -10.13 -11.58
C PRO A 59 0.55 -10.82 -12.01
N GLU A 60 0.25 -11.98 -11.43
CA GLU A 60 -0.95 -12.75 -11.81
C GLU A 60 -2.22 -12.05 -11.32
N ALA A 61 -2.24 -11.58 -10.08
CA ALA A 61 -3.35 -10.80 -9.55
C ALA A 61 -3.50 -9.45 -10.29
N SER A 62 -2.39 -8.76 -10.58
CA SER A 62 -2.41 -7.48 -11.29
C SER A 62 -3.04 -7.63 -12.68
N VAL A 63 -2.67 -8.67 -13.45
CA VAL A 63 -3.35 -8.99 -14.72
C VAL A 63 -4.82 -9.35 -14.50
N ARG A 64 -5.13 -10.17 -13.49
CA ARG A 64 -6.51 -10.62 -13.21
C ARG A 64 -7.46 -9.44 -12.92
N TYR A 65 -7.02 -8.48 -12.10
CA TYR A 65 -7.88 -7.39 -11.62
C TYR A 65 -7.77 -6.09 -12.44
N LEU A 66 -6.59 -5.81 -13.02
CA LEU A 66 -6.32 -4.55 -13.72
C LEU A 66 -6.12 -4.72 -15.23
N GLY A 67 -5.79 -5.94 -15.69
CA GLY A 67 -5.50 -6.24 -17.09
C GLY A 67 -4.07 -5.89 -17.54
N TYR A 68 -3.20 -5.49 -16.62
CA TYR A 68 -1.80 -5.17 -16.86
C TYR A 68 -0.97 -5.39 -15.59
N ASP A 69 0.35 -5.54 -15.72
CA ASP A 69 1.29 -5.83 -14.63
C ASP A 69 2.54 -4.95 -14.67
N THR A 70 2.50 -3.81 -15.37
CA THR A 70 3.68 -2.97 -15.62
C THR A 70 4.42 -2.61 -14.33
N ASP A 71 3.69 -2.24 -13.29
CA ASP A 71 4.26 -1.86 -11.99
C ASP A 71 4.86 -3.07 -11.24
N GLU A 72 4.34 -4.27 -11.48
CA GLU A 72 4.80 -5.53 -10.88
C GLU A 72 6.19 -5.94 -11.39
N HIS A 73 6.61 -5.42 -12.54
CA HIS A 73 7.98 -5.59 -13.04
C HIS A 73 8.85 -4.36 -12.76
N ALA A 74 8.28 -3.16 -12.89
CA ALA A 74 9.03 -1.91 -12.76
C ALA A 74 9.56 -1.70 -11.33
N LEU A 75 8.73 -1.91 -10.31
CA LEU A 75 9.11 -1.65 -8.91
C LEU A 75 10.13 -2.67 -8.39
N PRO A 76 10.00 -3.99 -8.62
CA PRO A 76 11.06 -4.94 -8.32
C PRO A 76 12.35 -4.73 -9.14
N GLY A 77 12.24 -4.23 -10.38
CA GLY A 77 13.41 -3.83 -11.16
C GLY A 77 14.14 -2.66 -10.49
N LEU A 78 13.39 -1.65 -10.05
CA LEU A 78 13.91 -0.46 -9.39
C LEU A 78 14.49 -0.78 -8.00
N SER A 79 13.89 -1.71 -7.24
CA SER A 79 14.37 -2.11 -5.91
C SER A 79 15.78 -2.73 -5.91
N LYS A 80 16.27 -3.17 -7.08
CA LYS A 80 17.65 -3.68 -7.25
C LYS A 80 18.72 -2.58 -7.23
N VAL A 81 18.33 -1.33 -7.49
CA VAL A 81 19.26 -0.19 -7.58
C VAL A 81 18.96 0.91 -6.56
N THR A 82 17.81 0.85 -5.90
CA THR A 82 17.43 1.75 -4.79
C THR A 82 16.72 0.93 -3.71
N PRO A 83 16.94 1.21 -2.41
CA PRO A 83 16.34 0.45 -1.33
C PRO A 83 14.83 0.74 -1.20
N LEU A 84 14.02 0.12 -2.05
CA LEU A 84 12.57 0.17 -1.99
C LEU A 84 12.03 -1.09 -1.31
N PRO A 85 11.18 -0.95 -0.28
CA PRO A 85 10.51 -2.07 0.36
C PRO A 85 9.43 -2.63 -0.56
N VAL A 86 9.83 -3.59 -1.40
CA VAL A 86 8.96 -4.32 -2.32
C VAL A 86 8.97 -5.79 -1.92
N MET A 87 7.80 -6.40 -1.82
CA MET A 87 7.64 -7.81 -1.43
C MET A 87 6.60 -8.47 -2.31
N ASP A 88 6.77 -9.75 -2.66
CA ASP A 88 5.72 -10.52 -3.31
C ASP A 88 4.57 -10.83 -2.34
N TYR A 89 3.36 -11.00 -2.87
CA TYR A 89 2.14 -11.16 -2.09
C TYR A 89 2.18 -12.37 -1.17
N ALA A 90 2.66 -13.53 -1.65
CA ALA A 90 2.76 -14.74 -0.85
C ALA A 90 3.73 -14.58 0.34
N SER A 91 4.90 -13.98 0.11
CA SER A 91 5.85 -13.65 1.18
C SER A 91 5.27 -12.64 2.16
N PHE A 92 4.52 -11.64 1.68
CA PHE A 92 3.91 -10.62 2.52
C PHE A 92 2.82 -11.22 3.42
N MET A 93 1.91 -12.03 2.87
CA MET A 93 0.84 -12.70 3.62
C MET A 93 1.37 -13.72 4.63
N SER A 94 2.41 -14.48 4.27
CA SER A 94 3.00 -15.46 5.20
C SER A 94 3.75 -14.81 6.37
N SER A 95 4.28 -13.60 6.18
CA SER A 95 5.06 -12.89 7.20
C SER A 95 4.21 -11.97 8.08
N HIS A 96 3.01 -11.57 7.61
CA HIS A 96 2.19 -10.57 8.29
C HIS A 96 0.71 -10.98 8.32
N SER A 97 0.23 -11.36 9.51
CA SER A 97 -1.20 -11.64 9.73
C SER A 97 -2.03 -10.41 10.06
N LYS A 98 -1.38 -9.27 10.34
CA LYS A 98 -2.01 -7.98 10.65
C LYS A 98 -1.17 -6.84 10.11
N PHE A 99 -1.77 -5.96 9.31
CA PHE A 99 -1.09 -4.84 8.66
C PHE A 99 -2.08 -3.76 8.24
N TYR A 100 -1.59 -2.57 7.89
CA TYR A 100 -2.43 -1.53 7.31
C TYR A 100 -2.44 -1.61 5.78
N VAL A 101 -3.56 -1.26 5.16
CA VAL A 101 -3.68 -1.04 3.72
C VAL A 101 -4.13 0.39 3.48
N PHE A 102 -3.35 1.15 2.71
CA PHE A 102 -3.67 2.52 2.31
C PHE A 102 -3.96 2.58 0.81
N GLY A 103 -5.11 3.13 0.46
CA GLY A 103 -5.59 3.17 -0.92
C GLY A 103 -6.74 2.20 -1.16
N SER A 104 -7.45 2.40 -2.27
CA SER A 104 -8.55 1.54 -2.72
C SER A 104 -8.43 1.14 -4.18
N GLY A 105 -7.44 1.67 -4.89
CA GLY A 105 -7.09 1.24 -6.24
C GLY A 105 -6.15 0.03 -6.22
N GLY A 106 -5.66 -0.30 -7.40
CA GLY A 106 -4.82 -1.48 -7.59
C GLY A 106 -5.58 -2.79 -7.44
N TRP A 107 -4.85 -3.89 -7.46
CA TRP A 107 -5.39 -5.24 -7.32
C TRP A 107 -5.45 -5.70 -5.85
N LEU A 108 -4.61 -5.12 -4.98
CA LEU A 108 -4.36 -5.62 -3.63
C LEU A 108 -5.61 -5.69 -2.74
N PRO A 109 -6.46 -4.63 -2.62
CA PRO A 109 -7.65 -4.73 -1.79
C PRO A 109 -8.61 -5.83 -2.25
N ALA A 110 -8.79 -5.99 -3.56
CA ALA A 110 -9.67 -7.01 -4.12
C ALA A 110 -9.12 -8.42 -3.89
N ALA A 111 -7.81 -8.63 -4.05
CA ALA A 111 -7.17 -9.91 -3.74
C ALA A 111 -7.30 -10.28 -2.25
N LEU A 112 -7.11 -9.32 -1.36
CA LEU A 112 -7.28 -9.53 0.09
C LEU A 112 -8.74 -9.86 0.45
N GLU A 113 -9.72 -9.22 -0.20
CA GLU A 113 -11.14 -9.56 -0.02
C GLU A 113 -11.45 -10.98 -0.51
N ASP A 114 -10.95 -11.37 -1.69
CA ASP A 114 -11.08 -12.72 -2.24
C ASP A 114 -10.44 -13.79 -1.34
N ASP A 115 -9.34 -13.46 -0.67
CA ASP A 115 -8.64 -14.32 0.30
C ASP A 115 -9.30 -14.31 1.69
N GLY A 116 -10.44 -13.63 1.86
CA GLY A 116 -11.22 -13.63 3.10
C GLY A 116 -10.63 -12.76 4.20
N ALA A 117 -9.79 -11.79 3.88
CA ALA A 117 -9.23 -10.88 4.87
C ALA A 117 -10.33 -9.99 5.49
N SER A 118 -10.19 -9.72 6.80
CA SER A 118 -11.07 -8.79 7.51
C SER A 118 -10.54 -7.36 7.43
N PHE A 119 -11.41 -6.40 7.10
CA PHE A 119 -11.07 -4.99 6.97
C PHE A 119 -11.75 -4.14 8.06
N GLN A 120 -10.95 -3.50 8.90
CA GLN A 120 -11.41 -2.48 9.83
C GLN A 120 -11.05 -1.08 9.31
N GLY A 121 -12.03 -0.22 9.07
CA GLY A 121 -11.78 1.17 8.66
C GLY A 121 -11.12 1.99 9.78
N VAL A 122 -9.93 2.53 9.52
CA VAL A 122 -9.15 3.37 10.45
C VAL A 122 -9.26 4.85 10.09
N GLY A 123 -9.51 5.15 8.82
CA GLY A 123 -9.74 6.51 8.36
C GLY A 123 -9.86 6.61 6.84
N ARG A 124 -9.93 7.85 6.35
CA ARG A 124 -9.94 8.14 4.92
C ARG A 124 -9.25 9.47 4.64
N TYR A 125 -8.28 9.46 3.75
CA TYR A 125 -7.58 10.66 3.28
C TYR A 125 -8.30 11.28 2.07
N GLN A 126 -8.53 12.60 2.11
CA GLN A 126 -9.21 13.39 1.08
C GLN A 126 -10.49 12.76 0.50
N ARG A 127 -11.26 12.03 1.31
CA ARG A 127 -12.49 11.30 0.91
C ARG A 127 -12.31 10.23 -0.19
N LYS A 128 -11.10 9.98 -0.68
CA LYS A 128 -10.84 9.01 -1.75
C LYS A 128 -10.03 7.82 -1.27
N ASN A 129 -8.97 8.04 -0.50
CA ASN A 129 -8.03 6.97 -0.15
C ASN A 129 -8.36 6.44 1.25
N PRO A 130 -9.03 5.28 1.37
CA PRO A 130 -9.27 4.69 2.67
C PRO A 130 -7.96 4.19 3.29
N LEU A 131 -7.98 4.06 4.61
CA LEU A 131 -6.98 3.35 5.38
C LEU A 131 -7.69 2.27 6.17
N TYR A 132 -7.28 1.04 5.96
CA TYR A 132 -7.80 -0.12 6.65
C TYR A 132 -6.71 -0.74 7.54
N LEU A 133 -7.14 -1.26 8.68
CA LEU A 133 -6.40 -2.28 9.40
C LEU A 133 -6.93 -3.62 8.92
N VAL A 134 -6.05 -4.41 8.32
CA VAL A 134 -6.35 -5.71 7.74
C VAL A 134 -5.83 -6.80 8.67
N THR A 135 -6.66 -7.81 8.88
CA THR A 135 -6.29 -9.05 9.60
C THR A 135 -6.62 -10.24 8.75
N LEU A 136 -5.65 -11.14 8.58
CA LEU A 136 -5.86 -12.43 7.96
C LEU A 136 -6.38 -13.40 9.03
N GLU A 137 -7.51 -14.03 8.77
CA GLU A 137 -7.92 -15.17 9.57
C GLU A 137 -7.03 -16.35 9.15
N HIS A 138 -6.07 -16.74 9.98
CA HIS A 138 -5.47 -18.05 9.79
C HIS A 138 -6.59 -19.07 10.01
N GLU A 139 -6.98 -19.80 8.95
CA GLU A 139 -7.78 -20.99 9.13
C GLU A 139 -7.12 -21.82 10.24
N LYS A 140 -7.88 -22.08 11.31
CA LYS A 140 -7.56 -23.13 12.26
C LYS A 140 -7.63 -24.44 11.47
N HIS A 141 -6.53 -24.83 10.84
CA HIS A 141 -6.43 -26.14 10.25
C HIS A 141 -6.52 -27.17 11.39
N PRO A 142 -7.50 -28.08 11.38
CA PRO A 142 -7.68 -29.13 12.39
C PRO A 142 -6.55 -30.16 12.40
#